data_AF-A0A2E7URN2-F1
#
_entry.id   AF-A0A2E7URN2-F1
#
_cell.length_a   1.000
_cell.length_b   1.000
_cell.length_c   1.000
_cell.angle_alpha   90.00
_cell.angle_beta   90.00
_cell.angle_gamma   90.00
#
_symmetry.space_group_name_H-M   'P 1'
#
loop_
_entity.id
_entity.type
_entity.pdbx_description
1 polymer ?
#
loop_
_entity_poly.entity_id
_entity_poly.type
_entity_poly.pdbx_seq_one_letter_code
_entity_poly.pdbx_strand_id
1 'polypeptide(L)'
;MSFASVAQELFKSSEPEINYNFVVFIGAAPFGCFKSISGFSYETPKRDLAVGGSRIQRTLPFKAGEAGSWGQVTLKWGTSSLSTLNAWSKAVKVGSFFRREVFILQMNRSWEPTRIFFLHGAWPVKWTADEFDGDSGTTPWTVTSVDLAFKSMHMVVTRIDLMRSAGISLPSLSMSGMFPENWGAGNSEDLPDSGRESDQTLEAGSPVLTDTTASPSYVTEPTEEERLQRAYNLGSEIADLESSYEVLAEAHDLDALRAAQVDDLSPDQQSALLEAGRLSASLEAAQLELRTELEEQQTIAKAELEELNANPVVTELRNSPIEDLTLPQLEVLVQYNVAEAKVENLTADLKALPAAPTEDES
;
A
#
# COMPACT_ATOMS: atom_id res chain seq x y z
N MET A 1 -7.16 25.43 -28.41
CA MET A 1 -8.55 25.25 -27.94
C MET A 1 -9.01 26.53 -27.26
N SER A 2 -10.25 26.98 -27.45
CA SER A 2 -10.76 28.18 -26.75
C SER A 2 -11.20 27.81 -25.33
N PHE A 3 -11.13 28.77 -24.40
CA PHE A 3 -11.61 28.59 -23.01
C PHE A 3 -13.06 28.10 -22.95
N ALA A 4 -13.91 28.52 -23.89
CA ALA A 4 -15.30 28.07 -23.97
C ALA A 4 -15.42 26.57 -24.31
N SER A 5 -14.52 26.04 -25.15
CA SER A 5 -14.46 24.62 -25.48
C SER A 5 -13.95 23.77 -24.32
N VAL A 6 -12.96 24.27 -23.57
CA VAL A 6 -12.46 23.60 -22.36
C VAL A 6 -13.50 23.63 -21.25
N ALA A 7 -14.19 24.75 -21.06
CA ALA A 7 -15.29 24.87 -20.11
C ALA A 7 -16.45 23.93 -20.47
N GLN A 8 -16.85 23.85 -21.75
CA GLN A 8 -17.88 22.91 -22.19
C GLN A 8 -17.49 21.44 -21.95
N GLU A 9 -16.25 21.04 -22.22
CA GLU A 9 -15.72 19.70 -21.89
C GLU A 9 -15.71 19.43 -20.37
N LEU A 10 -15.33 20.44 -19.57
CA LEU A 10 -15.36 20.34 -18.10
C LEU A 10 -16.79 20.18 -17.56
N PHE A 11 -17.78 20.86 -18.15
CA PHE A 11 -19.19 20.73 -17.77
C PHE A 11 -19.85 19.46 -18.34
N LYS A 12 -19.43 18.97 -19.50
CA LYS A 12 -19.92 17.70 -20.05
C LYS A 12 -19.45 16.49 -19.24
N SER A 13 -18.29 16.61 -18.58
CA SER A 13 -17.76 15.63 -17.63
C SER A 13 -18.23 15.83 -16.17
N SER A 14 -19.30 16.61 -15.94
CA SER A 14 -19.89 16.81 -14.62
C SER A 14 -21.16 15.98 -14.37
N GLU A 15 -21.45 14.99 -15.22
CA GLU A 15 -22.56 14.06 -14.97
C GLU A 15 -22.30 13.29 -13.66
N PRO A 16 -23.31 13.14 -12.80
CA PRO A 16 -23.15 12.41 -11.55
C PRO A 16 -22.81 10.95 -11.83
N GLU A 17 -21.69 10.51 -11.26
CA GLU A 17 -21.22 9.14 -11.41
C GLU A 17 -22.16 8.14 -10.72
N ILE A 18 -22.18 6.93 -11.28
CA ILE A 18 -23.01 5.84 -10.81
C ILE A 18 -22.39 5.23 -9.56
N ASN A 19 -23.19 5.00 -8.52
CA ASN A 19 -22.70 4.51 -7.21
C ASN A 19 -22.71 2.97 -7.07
N TYR A 20 -23.33 2.24 -8.00
CA TYR A 20 -23.44 0.78 -7.87
C TYR A 20 -22.31 0.00 -8.55
N ASN A 21 -21.43 0.66 -9.32
CA ASN A 21 -20.32 0.00 -9.99
C ASN A 21 -18.99 0.35 -9.31
N PHE A 22 -18.48 -0.58 -8.50
CA PHE A 22 -17.23 -0.40 -7.79
C PHE A 22 -16.50 -1.73 -7.56
N VAL A 23 -15.18 -1.64 -7.42
CA VAL A 23 -14.28 -2.78 -7.16
C VAL A 23 -13.42 -2.45 -5.95
N VAL A 24 -13.14 -3.45 -5.12
CA VAL A 24 -12.32 -3.30 -3.91
C VAL A 24 -11.11 -4.22 -3.97
N PHE A 25 -9.93 -3.65 -3.73
CA PHE A 25 -8.69 -4.37 -3.54
C PHE A 25 -8.21 -4.19 -2.11
N ILE A 26 -7.69 -5.27 -1.51
CA ILE A 26 -7.10 -5.24 -0.18
C ILE A 26 -5.72 -5.88 -0.30
N GLY A 27 -4.67 -5.05 -0.18
CA GLY A 27 -3.31 -5.40 -0.59
C GLY A 27 -3.22 -5.65 -2.10
N ALA A 28 -2.43 -6.66 -2.49
CA ALA A 28 -2.25 -7.04 -3.89
C ALA A 28 -3.37 -7.94 -4.45
N ALA A 29 -4.30 -8.41 -3.61
CA ALA A 29 -5.34 -9.34 -4.03
C ALA A 29 -6.67 -8.63 -4.33
N PRO A 30 -7.36 -8.93 -5.45
CA PRO A 30 -8.73 -8.51 -5.66
C PRO A 30 -9.63 -9.22 -4.65
N PHE A 31 -10.19 -8.47 -3.70
CA PHE A 31 -11.01 -9.04 -2.63
C PHE A 31 -12.47 -9.12 -3.07
N GLY A 32 -12.80 -10.10 -3.91
CA GLY A 32 -14.18 -10.49 -4.23
C GLY A 32 -15.13 -9.36 -4.65
N CYS A 33 -16.44 -9.63 -4.57
CA CYS A 33 -17.49 -8.66 -4.86
C CYS A 33 -18.20 -8.23 -3.58
N PHE A 34 -18.24 -6.93 -3.33
CA PHE A 34 -18.97 -6.35 -2.20
C PHE A 34 -20.34 -5.86 -2.65
N LYS A 35 -21.33 -6.04 -1.79
CA LYS A 35 -22.71 -5.61 -2.02
C LYS A 35 -22.89 -4.11 -1.77
N SER A 36 -22.24 -3.60 -0.72
CA SER A 36 -22.32 -2.18 -0.38
C SER A 36 -21.11 -1.73 0.43
N ILE A 37 -20.72 -0.49 0.24
CA ILE A 37 -19.70 0.20 1.03
C ILE A 37 -20.32 1.45 1.63
N SER A 38 -20.04 1.71 2.89
CA SER A 38 -20.52 2.90 3.60
C SER A 38 -19.49 3.41 4.60
N GLY A 39 -19.68 4.62 5.12
CA GLY A 39 -18.87 5.14 6.23
C GLY A 39 -17.70 6.06 5.83
N PHE A 40 -17.64 6.50 4.57
CA PHE A 40 -16.71 7.55 4.17
C PHE A 40 -17.12 8.89 4.77
N SER A 41 -16.52 9.26 5.90
CA SER A 41 -16.68 10.57 6.51
C SER A 41 -15.36 11.11 7.03
N TYR A 42 -15.22 12.42 6.94
CA TYR A 42 -14.15 13.18 7.59
C TYR A 42 -14.82 14.27 8.41
N GLU A 43 -14.62 14.23 9.71
CA GLU A 43 -15.17 15.25 10.61
C GLU A 43 -14.07 16.23 10.99
N THR A 44 -14.26 17.49 10.62
CA THR A 44 -13.38 18.58 11.05
C THR A 44 -13.96 19.20 12.32
N PRO A 45 -13.23 19.17 13.46
CA PRO A 45 -13.72 19.79 14.67
C PRO A 45 -13.91 21.29 14.45
N LYS A 46 -15.06 21.80 14.91
CA LYS A 46 -15.39 23.23 14.84
C LYS A 46 -15.37 23.82 16.24
N ARG A 47 -14.92 25.06 16.36
CA ARG A 47 -14.95 25.79 17.63
C ARG A 47 -15.69 27.11 17.48
N ASP A 48 -16.64 27.33 18.37
CA ASP A 48 -17.33 28.61 18.45
C ASP A 48 -16.55 29.55 19.39
N LEU A 49 -16.15 30.70 18.85
CA LEU A 49 -15.54 31.79 19.59
C LEU A 49 -16.59 32.87 19.88
N ALA A 50 -16.91 33.04 21.16
CA ALA A 50 -17.63 34.21 21.64
C ALA A 50 -16.64 35.37 21.80
N VAL A 51 -16.82 36.43 21.02
CA VAL A 51 -16.04 37.66 21.15
C VAL A 51 -16.77 38.59 22.11
N GLY A 52 -16.10 39.03 23.17
CA GLY A 52 -16.67 39.94 24.17
C GLY A 52 -17.23 41.21 23.50
N GLY A 53 -18.50 41.53 23.76
CA GLY A 53 -19.19 42.69 23.21
C GLY A 53 -20.01 42.43 21.93
N SER A 54 -19.92 41.24 21.32
CA SER A 54 -20.75 40.86 20.16
C SER A 54 -21.72 39.73 20.53
N ARG A 55 -22.98 39.85 20.11
CA ARG A 55 -24.00 38.79 20.25
C ARG A 55 -23.85 37.69 19.18
N ILE A 56 -22.93 37.87 18.23
CA ILE A 56 -22.68 36.96 17.11
C ILE A 56 -21.49 36.06 17.47
N GLN A 57 -21.75 34.76 17.58
CA GLN A 57 -20.71 33.74 17.72
C GLN A 57 -20.00 33.56 16.37
N ARG A 58 -18.67 33.51 16.38
CA ARG A 58 -17.87 33.20 15.19
C ARG A 58 -17.40 31.75 15.28
N THR A 59 -17.80 30.92 14.33
CA THR A 59 -17.24 29.58 14.18
C THR A 59 -15.88 29.69 13.50
N LEU A 60 -14.84 29.21 14.17
CA LEU A 60 -13.48 29.14 13.63
C LEU A 60 -13.12 27.68 13.36
N PRO A 61 -12.26 27.42 12.37
CA PRO A 61 -11.59 26.13 12.27
C PRO A 61 -10.75 25.90 13.53
N PHE A 62 -10.65 24.63 13.92
CA PHE A 62 -9.96 24.04 15.07
C PHE A 62 -8.66 24.73 15.53
N LYS A 63 -8.27 24.50 16.80
CA LYS A 63 -6.98 25.00 17.31
C LYS A 63 -5.81 24.25 16.68
N ALA A 64 -4.65 24.90 16.57
CA ALA A 64 -3.41 24.22 16.21
C ALA A 64 -3.22 22.96 17.10
N GLY A 65 -3.11 21.78 16.46
CA GLY A 65 -2.98 20.48 17.12
C GLY A 65 -4.25 19.61 17.16
N GLU A 66 -5.45 20.15 16.88
CA GLU A 66 -6.69 19.36 16.78
C GLU A 66 -6.89 18.87 15.33
N ALA A 67 -6.34 17.70 15.00
CA ALA A 67 -6.56 17.08 13.68
C ALA A 67 -8.00 16.57 13.52
N GLY A 68 -8.53 16.61 12.29
CA GLY A 68 -9.82 16.00 11.98
C GLY A 68 -9.78 14.48 12.10
N SER A 69 -10.92 13.88 12.40
CA SER A 69 -11.04 12.43 12.57
C SER A 69 -11.70 11.78 11.36
N TRP A 70 -11.12 10.67 10.91
CA TRP A 70 -11.73 9.81 9.90
C TRP A 70 -12.80 8.91 10.51
N GLY A 71 -13.90 8.72 9.78
CA GLY A 71 -14.92 7.73 10.10
C GLY A 71 -14.44 6.30 9.84
N GLN A 72 -15.23 5.31 10.27
CA GLN A 72 -14.99 3.90 9.98
C GLN A 72 -15.68 3.50 8.68
N VAL A 73 -15.03 2.66 7.88
CA VAL A 73 -15.60 2.15 6.61
C VAL A 73 -16.20 0.77 6.83
N THR A 74 -17.50 0.63 6.57
CA THR A 74 -18.21 -0.65 6.63
C THR A 74 -18.32 -1.24 5.23
N LEU A 75 -17.79 -2.45 5.05
CA LEU A 75 -17.95 -3.25 3.83
C LEU A 75 -18.96 -4.36 4.10
N LYS A 76 -19.95 -4.51 3.21
CA LYS A 76 -20.92 -5.62 3.26
C LYS A 76 -20.78 -6.49 2.02
N TRP A 77 -20.75 -7.80 2.21
CA TRP A 77 -20.68 -8.76 1.11
C TRP A 77 -21.60 -9.96 1.38
N GLY A 78 -22.02 -10.64 0.33
CA GLY A 78 -22.72 -11.92 0.47
C GLY A 78 -21.75 -12.99 0.91
N THR A 79 -22.21 -13.98 1.69
CA THR A 79 -21.38 -15.11 2.13
C THR A 79 -20.85 -15.88 0.91
N SER A 80 -19.65 -15.52 0.50
CA SER A 80 -18.82 -16.28 -0.41
C SER A 80 -17.89 -17.17 0.41
N SER A 81 -17.36 -18.22 -0.18
CA SER A 81 -16.33 -19.11 0.38
C SER A 81 -15.02 -18.40 0.78
N LEU A 82 -14.93 -17.07 0.61
CA LEU A 82 -13.80 -16.24 1.04
C LEU A 82 -13.59 -16.31 2.57
N SER A 83 -12.76 -17.26 2.98
CA SER A 83 -12.17 -17.33 4.32
C SER A 83 -11.23 -16.17 4.61
N THR A 84 -10.80 -15.40 3.60
CA THR A 84 -9.72 -14.43 3.68
C THR A 84 -10.04 -13.22 4.58
N LEU A 85 -11.24 -12.64 4.50
CA LEU A 85 -11.63 -11.51 5.38
C LEU A 85 -11.75 -11.95 6.85
N ASN A 86 -12.24 -13.17 7.08
CA ASN A 86 -12.33 -13.76 8.41
C ASN A 86 -10.93 -14.14 8.95
N ALA A 87 -10.04 -14.64 8.09
CA ALA A 87 -8.65 -14.89 8.44
C ALA A 87 -7.93 -13.58 8.78
N TRP A 88 -8.17 -12.52 8.01
CA TRP A 88 -7.62 -11.20 8.27
C TRP A 88 -8.11 -10.62 9.60
N SER A 89 -9.39 -10.71 9.91
CA SER A 89 -9.92 -10.26 11.21
C SER A 89 -9.33 -11.04 12.39
N LYS A 90 -9.11 -12.36 12.23
CA LYS A 90 -8.45 -13.20 13.25
C LYS A 90 -6.94 -12.96 13.37
N ALA A 91 -6.31 -12.40 12.34
CA ALA A 91 -4.88 -12.11 12.33
C ALA A 91 -4.52 -10.83 13.11
N VAL A 92 -5.51 -9.98 13.44
CA VAL A 92 -5.31 -8.78 14.25
C VAL A 92 -4.96 -9.18 15.69
N LYS A 93 -3.67 -9.20 15.99
CA LYS A 93 -3.11 -9.50 17.31
C LYS A 93 -1.99 -8.53 17.63
N VAL A 94 -1.78 -8.26 18.92
CA VAL A 94 -0.66 -7.42 19.40
C VAL A 94 0.66 -8.04 18.94
N GLY A 95 1.54 -7.23 18.34
CA GLY A 95 2.84 -7.67 17.82
C GLY A 95 2.82 -8.32 16.43
N SER A 96 1.65 -8.45 15.79
CA SER A 96 1.53 -8.95 14.42
C SER A 96 1.34 -7.82 13.42
N PHE A 97 1.93 -7.92 12.23
CA PHE A 97 1.66 -7.00 11.11
C PHE A 97 0.33 -7.38 10.45
N PHE A 98 -0.73 -6.63 10.76
CA PHE A 98 -2.07 -6.90 10.24
C PHE A 98 -2.66 -5.76 9.40
N ARG A 99 -2.00 -4.61 9.31
CA ARG A 99 -2.49 -3.46 8.52
C ARG A 99 -2.34 -3.76 7.03
N ARG A 100 -3.33 -3.36 6.23
CA ARG A 100 -3.33 -3.53 4.77
C ARG A 100 -3.84 -2.28 4.09
N GLU A 101 -3.30 -2.02 2.91
CA GLU A 101 -3.77 -0.97 2.01
C GLU A 101 -5.08 -1.40 1.35
N VAL A 102 -6.07 -0.50 1.28
CA VAL A 102 -7.37 -0.80 0.65
C VAL A 102 -7.66 0.23 -0.44
N PHE A 103 -7.92 -0.26 -1.64
CA PHE A 103 -8.30 0.56 -2.79
C PHE A 103 -9.77 0.29 -3.13
N ILE A 104 -10.54 1.36 -3.24
CA ILE A 104 -11.95 1.30 -3.63
C ILE A 104 -12.09 2.12 -4.90
N LEU A 105 -12.27 1.42 -6.02
CA LEU A 105 -12.35 2.01 -7.35
C LEU A 105 -13.82 2.14 -7.72
N GLN A 106 -14.29 3.36 -7.89
CA GLN A 106 -15.56 3.65 -8.53
C GLN A 106 -15.37 3.61 -10.04
N MET A 107 -16.26 2.90 -10.73
CA MET A 107 -16.13 2.59 -12.15
C MET A 107 -17.26 3.25 -12.94
N ASN A 108 -16.98 3.73 -14.15
CA ASN A 108 -18.01 4.17 -15.08
C ASN A 108 -18.74 2.99 -15.73
N ARG A 109 -19.68 3.27 -16.65
CA ARG A 109 -20.40 2.24 -17.43
C ARG A 109 -19.50 1.42 -18.36
N SER A 110 -18.33 1.96 -18.70
CA SER A 110 -17.33 1.32 -19.57
C SER A 110 -16.27 0.54 -18.78
N TRP A 111 -16.46 0.35 -17.47
CA TRP A 111 -15.49 -0.30 -16.57
C TRP A 111 -14.13 0.40 -16.52
N GLU A 112 -14.11 1.72 -16.66
CA GLU A 112 -12.92 2.53 -16.41
C GLU A 112 -13.05 3.22 -15.04
N PRO A 113 -11.97 3.27 -14.24
CA PRO A 113 -12.02 3.90 -12.92
C PRO A 113 -12.18 5.42 -13.06
N THR A 114 -13.17 5.98 -12.37
CA THR A 114 -13.43 7.44 -12.33
C THR A 114 -12.97 8.07 -11.04
N ARG A 115 -13.05 7.33 -9.92
CA ARG A 115 -12.54 7.75 -8.61
C ARG A 115 -11.91 6.58 -7.90
N ILE A 116 -10.78 6.85 -7.27
CA ILE A 116 -10.05 5.87 -6.45
C ILE A 116 -10.00 6.43 -5.05
N PHE A 117 -10.59 5.70 -4.10
CA PHE A 117 -10.40 5.94 -2.68
C PHE A 117 -9.32 5.00 -2.18
N PHE A 118 -8.28 5.57 -1.60
CA PHE A 118 -7.14 4.86 -1.04
C PHE A 118 -7.17 5.00 0.47
N LEU A 119 -7.37 3.89 1.18
CA LEU A 119 -7.37 3.82 2.64
C LEU A 119 -6.02 3.26 3.09
N HIS A 120 -5.24 4.10 3.75
CA HIS A 120 -3.89 3.76 4.17
C HIS A 120 -3.86 3.05 5.51
N GLY A 121 -3.13 1.94 5.57
CA GLY A 121 -2.95 1.13 6.76
C GLY A 121 -4.26 0.74 7.42
N ALA A 122 -5.22 0.21 6.67
CA ALA A 122 -6.51 -0.20 7.19
C ALA A 122 -6.44 -1.52 7.98
N TRP A 123 -7.33 -1.71 8.94
CA TRP A 123 -7.49 -2.97 9.66
C TRP A 123 -8.94 -3.19 10.11
N PRO A 124 -9.38 -4.46 10.23
CA PRO A 124 -10.72 -4.77 10.69
C PRO A 124 -10.85 -4.53 12.20
N VAL A 125 -11.91 -3.82 12.58
CA VAL A 125 -12.28 -3.50 13.97
C VAL A 125 -13.40 -4.41 14.44
N LYS A 126 -14.37 -4.67 13.57
CA LYS A 126 -15.55 -5.46 13.90
C LYS A 126 -15.95 -6.32 12.71
N TRP A 127 -16.32 -7.56 13.00
CA TRP A 127 -16.89 -8.48 12.03
C TRP A 127 -18.26 -8.94 12.54
N THR A 128 -19.29 -8.83 11.70
CA THR A 128 -20.67 -9.17 12.05
C THR A 128 -21.25 -10.09 10.98
N ALA A 129 -21.64 -11.29 11.38
CA ALA A 129 -22.42 -12.20 10.55
C ALA A 129 -23.90 -11.78 10.52
N ASP A 130 -24.60 -12.16 9.45
CA ASP A 130 -26.06 -12.01 9.39
C ASP A 130 -26.77 -12.96 10.35
N GLU A 131 -28.05 -12.70 10.58
CA GLU A 131 -28.94 -13.61 11.29
C GLU A 131 -29.34 -14.79 10.38
N PHE A 132 -29.33 -16.00 10.93
CA PHE A 132 -29.81 -17.20 10.21
C PHE A 132 -31.25 -17.48 10.60
N ASP A 133 -32.19 -16.99 9.79
CA ASP A 133 -33.62 -17.23 9.96
C ASP A 133 -34.16 -18.19 8.88
N GLY A 134 -34.77 -19.29 9.34
CA GLY A 134 -35.36 -20.32 8.48
C GLY A 134 -36.68 -19.94 7.81
N ASP A 135 -37.30 -18.82 8.21
CA ASP A 135 -38.62 -18.37 7.70
C ASP A 135 -38.53 -17.08 6.86
N SER A 136 -37.32 -16.52 6.70
CA SER A 136 -37.14 -15.22 6.05
C SER A 136 -37.17 -15.31 4.51
N GLY A 137 -38.28 -14.90 3.90
CA GLY A 137 -38.44 -14.84 2.43
C GLY A 137 -37.81 -13.63 1.73
N THR A 138 -37.05 -12.77 2.44
CA THR A 138 -36.72 -11.42 1.96
C THR A 138 -35.37 -11.34 1.23
N THR A 139 -34.41 -12.22 1.52
CA THR A 139 -33.18 -12.39 0.71
C THR A 139 -32.61 -13.80 0.91
N PRO A 140 -32.38 -14.58 -0.16
CA PRO A 140 -31.91 -15.97 -0.04
C PRO A 140 -30.41 -16.09 0.30
N TRP A 141 -29.67 -14.98 0.39
CA TRP A 141 -28.24 -14.98 0.70
C TRP A 141 -27.96 -14.27 2.03
N THR A 142 -27.10 -14.87 2.85
CA THR A 142 -26.57 -14.28 4.08
C THR A 142 -25.61 -13.13 3.76
N VAL A 143 -25.77 -11.96 4.39
CA VAL A 143 -24.90 -10.80 4.22
C VAL A 143 -24.01 -10.62 5.44
N THR A 144 -22.70 -10.69 5.24
CA THR A 144 -21.71 -10.42 6.28
C THR A 144 -21.21 -8.98 6.16
N SER A 145 -20.84 -8.37 7.29
CA SER A 145 -20.26 -7.02 7.33
C SER A 145 -18.96 -6.96 8.14
N VAL A 146 -18.04 -6.09 7.70
CA VAL A 146 -16.79 -5.79 8.40
C VAL A 146 -16.61 -4.28 8.47
N ASP A 147 -16.29 -3.79 9.65
CA ASP A 147 -15.94 -2.40 9.89
C ASP A 147 -14.42 -2.26 9.91
N LEU A 148 -13.91 -1.33 9.13
CA LEU A 148 -12.50 -1.03 8.98
C LEU A 148 -12.18 0.33 9.60
N ALA A 149 -11.10 0.37 10.37
CA ALA A 149 -10.41 1.62 10.72
C ALA A 149 -9.17 1.76 9.83
N PHE A 150 -8.74 3.00 9.61
CA PHE A 150 -7.60 3.33 8.76
C PHE A 150 -6.89 4.58 9.27
N LYS A 151 -5.63 4.77 8.86
CA LYS A 151 -4.78 5.90 9.29
C LYS A 151 -5.11 7.18 8.52
N SER A 152 -5.18 7.07 7.20
CA SER A 152 -5.51 8.20 6.32
C SER A 152 -6.32 7.72 5.11
N MET A 153 -7.04 8.65 4.48
CA MET A 153 -7.75 8.41 3.23
C MET A 153 -7.35 9.45 2.21
N HIS A 154 -7.00 8.99 1.02
CA HIS A 154 -6.75 9.82 -0.15
C HIS A 154 -7.79 9.51 -1.22
N MET A 155 -8.27 10.56 -1.89
CA MET A 155 -9.21 10.41 -3.01
C MET A 155 -8.56 10.99 -4.26
N VAL A 156 -8.45 10.16 -5.29
CA VAL A 156 -7.89 10.53 -6.59
C VAL A 156 -9.01 10.46 -7.60
N VAL A 157 -9.29 11.57 -8.28
CA VAL A 157 -10.23 11.60 -9.40
C VAL A 157 -9.45 11.28 -10.68
N THR A 158 -9.79 10.17 -11.31
CA THR A 158 -9.19 9.75 -12.57
C THR A 158 -10.08 10.25 -13.71
N ARG A 159 -9.70 11.38 -14.31
CA ARG A 159 -10.34 11.90 -15.53
C ARG A 159 -9.72 11.27 -16.77
N ILE A 160 -9.82 9.94 -16.86
CA ILE A 160 -9.30 9.15 -17.99
C ILE A 160 -9.90 9.66 -19.32
N ASP A 161 -11.17 10.09 -19.30
CA ASP A 161 -11.84 10.69 -20.46
C ASP A 161 -11.16 11.96 -20.96
N LEU A 162 -10.69 12.84 -20.04
CA LEU A 162 -9.98 14.08 -20.40
C LEU A 162 -8.56 13.79 -20.89
N MET A 163 -7.90 12.75 -20.35
CA MET A 163 -6.58 12.34 -20.83
C MET A 163 -6.68 11.75 -22.25
N ARG A 164 -7.70 10.91 -22.50
CA ARG A 164 -7.97 10.35 -23.82
C ARG A 164 -8.40 11.42 -24.83
N SER A 165 -9.22 12.40 -24.42
CA SER A 165 -9.61 13.52 -25.29
C SER A 165 -8.46 14.50 -25.58
N ALA A 166 -7.50 14.60 -24.67
CA ALA A 166 -6.23 15.33 -24.88
C ALA A 166 -5.23 14.57 -25.76
N GLY A 167 -5.56 13.37 -26.26
CA GLY A 167 -4.68 12.55 -27.10
C GLY A 167 -3.53 11.90 -26.32
N ILE A 168 -3.58 11.90 -24.99
CA ILE A 168 -2.62 11.21 -24.14
C ILE A 168 -2.98 9.72 -24.16
N SER A 169 -2.18 8.93 -24.87
CA SER A 169 -2.27 7.47 -24.83
C SER A 169 -1.91 7.01 -23.41
N LEU A 170 -2.92 6.53 -22.68
CA LEU A 170 -2.66 5.76 -21.48
C LEU A 170 -2.28 4.34 -21.89
N PRO A 171 -1.33 3.69 -21.19
CA PRO A 171 -1.18 2.25 -21.32
C PRO A 171 -2.53 1.63 -21.02
N SER A 172 -3.01 0.74 -21.88
CA SER A 172 -4.24 0.01 -21.58
C SER A 172 -4.01 -0.75 -20.28
N LEU A 173 -4.70 -0.33 -19.21
CA LEU A 173 -4.89 -1.19 -18.04
C LEU A 173 -5.79 -2.33 -18.49
N SER A 174 -5.19 -3.28 -19.22
CA SER A 174 -5.81 -4.53 -19.60
C SER A 174 -6.08 -5.30 -18.31
N MET A 175 -7.30 -5.13 -17.78
CA MET A 175 -7.82 -5.95 -16.69
C MET A 175 -8.01 -7.42 -17.13
N SER A 176 -7.87 -7.74 -18.43
CA SER A 176 -8.04 -9.09 -18.97
C SER A 176 -7.03 -10.11 -18.45
N GLY A 177 -5.89 -9.68 -17.89
CA GLY A 177 -4.97 -10.56 -17.17
C GLY A 177 -5.16 -10.59 -15.64
N MET A 178 -6.04 -9.74 -15.10
CA MET A 178 -6.25 -9.56 -13.66
C MET A 178 -7.50 -10.28 -13.12
N PHE A 179 -8.40 -10.69 -14.01
CA PHE A 179 -9.52 -11.56 -13.68
C PHE A 179 -9.23 -12.96 -14.23
N PRO A 180 -9.34 -14.04 -13.43
CA PRO A 180 -9.24 -15.39 -13.97
C PRO A 180 -10.31 -15.60 -15.06
N GLU A 181 -9.92 -16.21 -16.18
CA GLU A 181 -10.76 -16.45 -17.39
C GLU A 181 -12.10 -17.16 -17.11
N ASN A 182 -12.32 -17.68 -15.90
CA ASN A 182 -13.54 -18.37 -15.51
C ASN A 182 -14.67 -17.45 -15.01
N TRP A 183 -14.58 -16.13 -15.25
CA TRP A 183 -15.65 -15.16 -14.96
C TRP A 183 -16.54 -14.84 -16.16
N GLY A 184 -16.50 -15.69 -17.19
CA GLY A 184 -17.48 -15.71 -18.28
C GLY A 184 -18.82 -16.29 -17.81
N ALA A 185 -19.91 -15.66 -18.25
CA ALA A 185 -21.29 -16.04 -18.03
C ALA A 185 -21.51 -17.56 -17.92
N GLY A 186 -22.05 -18.00 -16.79
CA GLY A 186 -22.47 -19.38 -16.61
C GLY A 186 -23.48 -19.76 -17.69
N ASN A 187 -23.05 -20.61 -18.62
CA ASN A 187 -23.95 -21.44 -19.39
C ASN A 187 -24.66 -22.34 -18.38
N SER A 188 -25.94 -22.09 -18.20
CA SER A 188 -26.87 -22.95 -17.51
C SER A 188 -27.09 -24.19 -18.36
N GLU A 189 -26.33 -25.24 -18.14
CA GLU A 189 -26.69 -26.61 -18.51
C GLU A 189 -25.69 -27.57 -17.84
N ASP A 190 -26.22 -28.70 -17.38
CA ASP A 190 -25.51 -29.85 -16.78
C ASP A 190 -25.21 -29.80 -15.26
N LEU A 191 -26.27 -29.93 -14.46
CA LEU A 191 -26.19 -30.60 -13.15
C LEU A 191 -26.43 -32.11 -13.34
N PRO A 192 -25.47 -33.00 -12.99
CA PRO A 192 -25.75 -34.41 -12.88
C PRO A 192 -26.43 -34.76 -11.55
N ASP A 193 -27.43 -35.61 -11.70
CA ASP A 193 -28.30 -36.25 -10.71
C ASP A 193 -27.51 -36.97 -9.59
N SER A 194 -27.67 -36.53 -8.35
CA SER A 194 -27.07 -37.18 -7.17
C SER A 194 -28.01 -38.24 -6.60
N GLY A 195 -27.86 -39.46 -7.09
CA GLY A 195 -28.47 -40.66 -6.52
C GLY A 195 -27.55 -41.37 -5.51
N ARG A 196 -28.02 -41.45 -4.26
CA ARG A 196 -28.06 -42.61 -3.35
C ARG A 196 -26.79 -43.38 -2.90
N GLU A 197 -26.74 -43.50 -1.57
CA GLU A 197 -26.49 -44.71 -0.73
C GLU A 197 -25.09 -45.37 -0.66
N SER A 198 -24.54 -45.35 0.57
CA SER A 198 -24.11 -46.49 1.43
C SER A 198 -22.76 -46.16 2.09
N ASP A 199 -22.73 -45.94 3.40
CA ASP A 199 -22.69 -46.94 4.48
C ASP A 199 -21.43 -47.81 4.41
N GLN A 200 -20.41 -47.44 5.20
CA GLN A 200 -19.36 -48.36 5.63
C GLN A 200 -18.63 -47.84 6.88
N THR A 201 -18.93 -48.50 7.99
CA THR A 201 -18.14 -48.63 9.20
C THR A 201 -16.73 -49.12 8.90
N LEU A 202 -15.69 -48.47 9.45
CA LEU A 202 -14.37 -49.07 9.61
C LEU A 202 -13.70 -48.59 10.90
N GLU A 203 -12.97 -49.54 11.46
CA GLU A 203 -12.58 -49.69 12.84
C GLU A 203 -11.35 -48.89 13.26
N ALA A 204 -11.20 -48.84 14.58
CA ALA A 204 -10.09 -48.28 15.34
C ALA A 204 -8.73 -48.90 14.98
N GLY A 205 -7.72 -48.05 14.90
CA GLY A 205 -6.31 -48.43 14.87
C GLY A 205 -5.42 -47.24 15.19
N SER A 206 -5.16 -46.99 16.47
CA SER A 206 -4.14 -46.03 16.92
C SER A 206 -2.76 -46.69 16.89
N PRO A 207 -1.74 -46.09 16.25
CA PRO A 207 -0.36 -46.39 16.56
C PRO A 207 0.25 -45.29 17.45
N VAL A 208 0.87 -45.78 18.52
CA VAL A 208 1.77 -45.07 19.43
C VAL A 208 2.93 -44.46 18.64
N LEU A 209 3.14 -43.14 18.78
CA LEU A 209 4.36 -42.46 18.34
C LEU A 209 5.20 -42.12 19.57
N THR A 210 6.38 -42.73 19.61
CA THR A 210 7.46 -42.43 20.54
C THR A 210 8.14 -41.13 20.16
N ASP A 211 8.38 -40.32 21.18
CA ASP A 211 9.35 -39.23 21.27
C ASP A 211 10.69 -39.59 20.63
N THR A 212 11.35 -38.65 19.95
CA THR A 212 12.80 -38.34 20.05
C THR A 212 13.26 -37.36 18.95
N THR A 213 14.19 -36.49 19.35
CA THR A 213 15.13 -35.62 18.59
C THR A 213 14.67 -34.23 18.13
N ALA A 214 15.17 -33.24 18.88
CA ALA A 214 15.27 -31.85 18.51
C ALA A 214 16.15 -31.67 17.26
N SER A 215 15.59 -31.04 16.24
CA SER A 215 16.33 -30.54 15.07
C SER A 215 17.01 -29.21 15.41
N PRO A 216 18.22 -28.95 14.87
CA PRO A 216 18.90 -27.68 15.03
C PRO A 216 18.11 -26.58 14.31
N SER A 217 17.84 -25.50 15.02
CA SER A 217 17.25 -24.27 14.48
C SER A 217 18.18 -23.69 13.42
N TYR A 218 17.83 -23.90 12.15
CA TYR A 218 18.39 -23.09 11.06
C TYR A 218 17.86 -21.68 11.22
N VAL A 219 18.76 -20.73 11.48
CA VAL A 219 18.48 -19.31 11.31
C VAL A 219 18.31 -19.10 9.81
N THR A 220 17.07 -19.07 9.35
CA THR A 220 16.74 -18.68 7.98
C THR A 220 17.09 -17.21 7.82
N GLU A 221 17.96 -16.90 6.86
CA GLU A 221 18.20 -15.51 6.48
C GLU A 221 16.88 -14.85 6.08
N PRO A 222 16.65 -13.60 6.51
CA PRO A 222 15.42 -12.88 6.22
C PRO A 222 15.26 -12.73 4.71
N THR A 223 14.03 -12.93 4.23
CA THR A 223 13.72 -12.83 2.79
C THR A 223 13.91 -11.39 2.29
N GLU A 224 14.18 -11.21 1.00
CA GLU A 224 14.35 -9.89 0.38
C GLU A 224 13.18 -8.94 0.68
N GLU A 225 11.96 -9.48 0.73
CA GLU A 225 10.75 -8.75 1.09
C GLU A 225 10.75 -8.31 2.56
N GLU A 226 11.25 -9.14 3.49
CA GLU A 226 11.42 -8.78 4.90
C GLU A 226 12.52 -7.72 5.10
N ARG A 227 13.59 -7.75 4.27
CA ARG A 227 14.68 -6.75 4.30
C ARG A 227 14.21 -5.39 3.79
N LEU A 228 13.53 -5.35 2.64
CA LEU A 228 12.94 -4.13 2.09
C LEU A 228 11.87 -3.52 3.01
N GLN A 229 11.04 -4.37 3.63
CA GLN A 229 10.03 -3.91 4.59
C GLN A 229 10.68 -3.36 5.87
N ARG A 230 11.81 -3.94 6.32
CA ARG A 230 12.57 -3.43 7.45
C ARG A 230 13.22 -2.08 7.14
N ALA A 231 13.79 -1.91 5.94
CA ALA A 231 14.35 -0.63 5.49
C ALA A 231 13.27 0.48 5.41
N TYR A 232 12.08 0.16 4.89
CA TYR A 232 10.95 1.09 4.86
C TYR A 232 10.49 1.49 6.27
N ASN A 233 10.42 0.54 7.19
CA ASN A 233 10.02 0.80 8.57
C ASN A 233 11.06 1.67 9.30
N LEU A 234 12.36 1.42 9.07
CA LEU A 234 13.44 2.27 9.58
C LEU A 234 13.36 3.68 9.00
N GLY A 235 13.09 3.83 7.70
CA GLY A 235 12.88 5.14 7.07
C GLY A 235 11.70 5.90 7.67
N SER A 236 10.60 5.22 7.98
CA SER A 236 9.44 5.82 8.67
C SER A 236 9.75 6.18 10.13
N GLU A 237 10.47 5.34 10.87
CA GLU A 237 10.92 5.65 12.24
C GLU A 237 11.89 6.82 12.25
N ILE A 238 12.78 6.90 11.26
CA ILE A 238 13.71 8.02 11.08
C ILE A 238 12.91 9.30 10.75
N ALA A 239 11.93 9.27 9.87
CA ALA A 239 11.10 10.44 9.55
C ALA A 239 10.25 10.91 10.74
N ASP A 240 9.71 9.97 11.54
CA ASP A 240 8.97 10.29 12.77
C ASP A 240 9.92 10.83 13.86
N LEU A 241 11.16 10.34 13.92
CA LEU A 241 12.21 10.86 14.81
C LEU A 241 12.72 12.23 14.34
N GLU A 242 12.97 12.44 13.06
CA GLU A 242 13.37 13.72 12.46
C GLU A 242 12.29 14.77 12.68
N SER A 243 11.01 14.45 12.50
CA SER A 243 9.88 15.32 12.84
C SER A 243 9.83 15.65 14.34
N SER A 244 10.09 14.65 15.19
CA SER A 244 10.20 14.87 16.65
C SER A 244 11.44 15.71 17.01
N TYR A 245 12.53 15.59 16.24
CA TYR A 245 13.75 16.37 16.37
C TYR A 245 13.61 17.79 15.83
N GLU A 246 12.85 18.02 14.76
CA GLU A 246 12.59 19.34 14.19
C GLU A 246 11.77 20.18 15.18
N VAL A 247 10.83 19.55 15.88
CA VAL A 247 10.10 20.15 17.01
C VAL A 247 11.01 20.44 18.22
N LEU A 248 12.05 19.64 18.44
CA LEU A 248 13.06 19.87 19.50
C LEU A 248 14.15 20.88 19.08
N ALA A 249 14.48 20.96 17.78
CA ALA A 249 15.45 21.87 17.18
C ALA A 249 14.88 23.28 17.06
N GLU A 250 13.57 23.44 16.82
CA GLU A 250 12.86 24.71 16.98
C GLU A 250 12.78 25.12 18.47
N ALA A 251 12.76 24.17 19.40
CA ALA A 251 12.68 24.45 20.83
C ALA A 251 14.04 24.77 21.48
N HIS A 252 15.15 24.28 20.93
CA HIS A 252 16.50 24.56 21.39
C HIS A 252 17.49 24.53 20.22
N ASP A 253 18.21 25.65 20.03
CA ASP A 253 19.32 25.82 19.10
C ASP A 253 20.41 24.75 19.35
N LEU A 254 20.28 23.59 18.69
CA LEU A 254 21.11 22.39 18.87
C LEU A 254 22.58 22.67 18.52
N ASP A 255 22.82 23.58 17.58
CA ASP A 255 24.17 24.05 17.25
C ASP A 255 24.74 24.94 18.36
N ALA A 256 23.92 25.77 19.00
CA ALA A 256 24.33 26.51 20.20
C ALA A 256 24.57 25.59 21.42
N LEU A 257 23.81 24.51 21.57
CA LEU A 257 24.02 23.50 22.62
C LEU A 257 25.30 22.68 22.38
N ARG A 258 25.62 22.34 21.13
CA ARG A 258 26.91 21.72 20.75
C ARG A 258 28.10 22.66 20.96
N ALA A 259 27.90 23.97 20.82
CA ALA A 259 28.94 24.98 21.05
C ALA A 259 29.16 25.32 22.55
N ALA A 260 28.19 25.03 23.42
CA ALA A 260 28.31 25.25 24.86
C ALA A 260 29.26 24.22 25.50
N GLN A 261 30.12 24.65 26.42
CA GLN A 261 30.93 23.72 27.23
C GLN A 261 29.99 22.84 28.07
N VAL A 262 30.18 21.52 28.00
CA VAL A 262 29.35 20.49 28.64
C VAL A 262 29.13 20.74 30.15
N ASP A 263 30.07 21.41 30.80
CA ASP A 263 30.06 21.72 32.24
C ASP A 263 28.99 22.76 32.65
N ASP A 264 28.48 23.57 31.72
CA ASP A 264 27.48 24.61 32.01
C ASP A 264 26.02 24.14 31.80
N LEU A 265 25.83 22.91 31.30
CA LEU A 265 24.52 22.34 30.98
C LEU A 265 23.85 21.73 32.22
N SER A 266 22.53 21.86 32.32
CA SER A 266 21.76 21.17 33.36
C SER A 266 21.83 19.64 33.17
N PRO A 267 21.65 18.83 34.23
CA PRO A 267 21.66 17.37 34.12
C PRO A 267 20.66 16.81 33.10
N ASP A 268 19.51 17.46 32.94
CA ASP A 268 18.49 17.10 31.96
C ASP A 268 18.98 17.39 30.52
N GLN A 269 19.68 18.51 30.31
CA GLN A 269 20.27 18.87 29.01
C GLN A 269 21.43 17.94 28.63
N GLN A 270 22.25 17.53 29.60
CA GLN A 270 23.32 16.55 29.38
C GLN A 270 22.76 15.18 28.96
N SER A 271 21.65 14.75 29.59
CA SER A 271 20.99 13.49 29.25
C SER A 271 20.38 13.53 27.84
N ALA A 272 19.73 14.64 27.48
CA ALA A 272 19.19 14.84 26.14
C ALA A 272 20.28 14.88 25.06
N LEU A 273 21.42 15.53 25.33
CA LEU A 273 22.55 15.57 24.41
C LEU A 273 23.17 14.18 24.18
N LEU A 274 23.22 13.35 25.23
CA LEU A 274 23.71 11.98 25.13
C LEU A 274 22.75 11.07 24.34
N GLU A 275 21.44 11.23 24.52
CA GLU A 275 20.44 10.55 23.67
C GLU A 275 20.54 10.98 22.21
N ALA A 276 20.70 12.29 21.96
CA ALA A 276 20.88 12.81 20.62
C ALA A 276 22.15 12.27 19.93
N GLY A 277 23.26 12.17 20.66
CA GLY A 277 24.46 11.51 20.14
C GLY A 277 24.24 10.05 19.78
N ARG A 278 23.50 9.30 20.61
CA ARG A 278 23.16 7.88 20.34
C ARG A 278 22.28 7.73 19.11
N LEU A 279 21.29 8.60 18.94
CA LEU A 279 20.40 8.57 17.78
C LEU A 279 21.11 8.98 16.50
N SER A 280 21.97 10.00 16.55
CA SER A 280 22.82 10.40 15.42
C SER A 280 23.72 9.25 14.96
N ALA A 281 24.42 8.59 15.89
CA ALA A 281 25.27 7.44 15.56
C ALA A 281 24.47 6.26 15.00
N SER A 282 23.25 6.03 15.51
CA SER A 282 22.35 5.01 14.99
C SER A 282 21.87 5.33 13.57
N LEU A 283 21.63 6.61 13.26
CA LEU A 283 21.24 7.06 11.93
C LEU A 283 22.38 6.88 10.93
N GLU A 284 23.60 7.29 11.29
CA GLU A 284 24.80 7.10 10.46
C GLU A 284 25.05 5.62 10.16
N ALA A 285 24.90 4.74 11.16
CA ALA A 285 25.03 3.30 10.96
C ALA A 285 23.98 2.74 9.98
N ALA A 286 22.72 3.19 10.09
CA ALA A 286 21.65 2.77 9.18
C ALA A 286 21.87 3.30 7.76
N GLN A 287 22.35 4.53 7.60
CA GLN A 287 22.71 5.10 6.30
C GLN A 287 23.86 4.34 5.64
N LEU A 288 24.86 3.92 6.42
CA LEU A 288 25.96 3.09 5.94
C LEU A 288 25.47 1.72 5.46
N GLU A 289 24.61 1.04 6.24
CA GLU A 289 24.02 -0.25 5.86
C GLU A 289 23.24 -0.15 4.55
N LEU A 290 22.35 0.85 4.44
CA LEU A 290 21.56 1.10 3.22
C LEU A 290 22.46 1.36 2.00
N ARG A 291 23.54 2.13 2.19
CA ARG A 291 24.50 2.40 1.11
C ARG A 291 25.19 1.12 0.65
N THR A 292 25.65 0.28 1.59
CA THR A 292 26.29 -1.00 1.24
C THR A 292 25.35 -1.93 0.47
N GLU A 293 24.07 -1.98 0.85
CA GLU A 293 23.06 -2.78 0.14
C GLU A 293 22.79 -2.26 -1.27
N LEU A 294 22.67 -0.94 -1.44
CA LEU A 294 22.50 -0.34 -2.77
C LEU A 294 23.73 -0.55 -3.66
N GLU A 295 24.95 -0.49 -3.12
CA GLU A 295 26.19 -0.79 -3.85
C GLU A 295 26.24 -2.26 -4.29
N GLU A 296 25.79 -3.20 -3.45
CA GLU A 296 25.66 -4.62 -3.80
C GLU A 296 24.63 -4.83 -4.91
N GLN A 297 23.43 -4.25 -4.77
CA GLN A 297 22.37 -4.34 -5.79
C GLN A 297 22.82 -3.73 -7.13
N GLN A 298 23.55 -2.61 -7.09
CA GLN A 298 24.09 -1.98 -8.29
C GLN A 298 25.13 -2.89 -8.96
N THR A 299 25.96 -3.58 -8.18
CA THR A 299 26.96 -4.52 -8.69
C THR A 299 26.29 -5.71 -9.39
N ILE A 300 25.24 -6.28 -8.79
CA ILE A 300 24.46 -7.38 -9.38
C ILE A 300 23.78 -6.92 -10.67
N ALA A 301 23.10 -5.76 -10.66
CA ALA A 301 22.41 -5.24 -11.83
C ALA A 301 23.37 -4.91 -12.98
N LYS A 302 24.57 -4.40 -12.68
CA LYS A 302 25.63 -4.17 -13.69
C LYS A 302 26.14 -5.48 -14.30
N ALA A 303 26.30 -6.52 -13.50
CA ALA A 303 26.71 -7.84 -14.00
C ALA A 303 25.65 -8.46 -14.93
N GLU A 304 24.36 -8.35 -14.57
CA GLU A 304 23.23 -8.78 -15.40
C GLU A 304 23.19 -8.02 -16.73
N LEU A 305 23.39 -6.71 -16.70
CA LEU A 305 23.47 -5.87 -17.90
C LEU A 305 24.70 -6.22 -18.77
N GLU A 306 25.83 -6.57 -18.16
CA GLU A 306 27.04 -7.01 -18.87
C GLU A 306 26.80 -8.35 -19.58
N GLU A 307 26.14 -9.31 -18.91
CA GLU A 307 25.75 -10.58 -19.52
C GLU A 307 24.81 -10.40 -20.72
N LEU A 308 23.82 -9.51 -20.59
CA LEU A 308 22.91 -9.18 -21.69
C LEU A 308 23.64 -8.48 -22.85
N ASN A 309 24.59 -7.58 -22.57
CA ASN A 309 25.40 -6.92 -23.59
C ASN A 309 26.35 -7.90 -24.31
N ALA A 310 26.81 -8.95 -23.64
CA ALA A 310 27.64 -9.99 -24.25
C ALA A 310 26.88 -10.84 -25.28
N ASN A 311 25.55 -10.81 -25.26
CA ASN A 311 24.72 -11.53 -26.22
C ASN A 311 24.67 -10.78 -27.57
N PRO A 312 25.20 -11.38 -28.67
CA PRO A 312 25.23 -10.71 -29.98
C PRO A 312 23.83 -10.40 -30.52
N VAL A 313 22.81 -11.19 -30.14
CA VAL A 313 21.42 -10.97 -30.54
C VAL A 313 20.91 -9.64 -30.01
N VAL A 314 21.19 -9.30 -28.74
CA VAL A 314 20.78 -8.03 -28.13
C VAL A 314 21.38 -6.85 -28.87
N THR A 315 22.65 -6.97 -29.30
CA THR A 315 23.35 -5.92 -30.06
C THR A 315 22.73 -5.69 -31.44
N GLU A 316 22.34 -6.76 -32.13
CA GLU A 316 21.63 -6.65 -33.42
C GLU A 316 20.21 -6.06 -33.25
N LEU A 317 19.49 -6.50 -32.21
CA LEU A 317 18.14 -6.03 -31.91
C LEU A 317 18.09 -4.54 -31.58
N ARG A 318 19.07 -4.03 -30.83
CA ARG A 318 19.15 -2.60 -30.44
C ARG A 318 19.29 -1.66 -31.65
N ASN A 319 19.85 -2.14 -32.75
CA ASN A 319 20.03 -1.36 -33.98
C ASN A 319 18.91 -1.58 -35.01
N SER A 320 17.98 -2.50 -34.74
CA SER A 320 16.90 -2.84 -35.67
C SER A 320 15.67 -1.94 -35.44
N PRO A 321 14.92 -1.56 -36.48
CA PRO A 321 13.64 -0.85 -36.31
C PRO A 321 12.67 -1.71 -35.51
N ILE A 322 11.94 -1.10 -34.57
CA ILE A 322 10.96 -1.82 -33.72
C ILE A 322 9.90 -2.55 -34.55
N GLU A 323 9.54 -1.99 -35.71
CA GLU A 323 8.52 -2.53 -36.62
C GLU A 323 8.89 -3.90 -37.22
N ASP A 324 10.18 -4.22 -37.27
CA ASP A 324 10.70 -5.45 -37.88
C ASP A 324 10.93 -6.57 -36.85
N LEU A 325 10.68 -6.31 -35.56
CA LEU A 325 10.96 -7.25 -34.48
C LEU A 325 9.80 -8.21 -34.24
N THR A 326 10.14 -9.49 -34.09
CA THR A 326 9.20 -10.51 -33.62
C THR A 326 8.91 -10.36 -32.12
N LEU A 327 7.78 -10.88 -31.65
CA LEU A 327 7.40 -10.87 -30.23
C LEU A 327 8.52 -11.37 -29.28
N PRO A 328 9.19 -12.51 -29.53
CA PRO A 328 10.28 -12.97 -28.68
C PRO A 328 11.49 -12.02 -28.66
N GLN A 329 11.76 -11.33 -29.78
CA GLN A 329 12.83 -10.35 -29.86
C GLN A 329 12.50 -9.08 -29.08
N LEU A 330 11.23 -8.66 -29.10
CA LEU A 330 10.75 -7.56 -28.27
C LEU A 330 10.86 -7.89 -26.77
N GLU A 331 10.56 -9.14 -26.35
CA GLU A 331 10.73 -9.55 -24.95
C GLU A 331 12.17 -9.41 -24.48
N VAL A 332 13.14 -9.87 -25.29
CA VAL A 332 14.58 -9.72 -24.97
C VAL A 332 14.99 -8.25 -24.90
N LEU A 333 14.51 -7.41 -25.83
CA LEU A 333 14.81 -5.97 -25.82
C LEU A 333 14.18 -5.26 -24.61
N VAL A 334 12.99 -5.67 -24.18
CA VAL A 334 12.34 -5.16 -22.97
C VAL A 334 13.14 -5.55 -21.73
N GLN A 335 13.58 -6.80 -21.61
CA GLN A 335 14.44 -7.25 -20.51
C GLN A 335 15.73 -6.41 -20.40
N TYR A 336 16.36 -6.13 -21.55
CA TYR A 336 17.53 -5.25 -21.61
C TYR A 336 17.23 -3.83 -21.10
N ASN A 337 16.19 -3.19 -21.62
CA ASN A 337 15.82 -1.83 -21.22
C ASN A 337 15.45 -1.74 -19.73
N VAL A 338 14.82 -2.79 -19.19
CA VAL A 338 14.51 -2.88 -17.74
C VAL A 338 15.80 -2.98 -16.92
N ALA A 339 16.76 -3.81 -17.34
CA ALA A 339 18.06 -3.92 -16.67
C ALA A 339 18.85 -2.60 -16.73
N GLU A 340 18.87 -1.92 -17.89
CA GLU A 340 19.52 -0.62 -18.06
C GLU A 340 18.90 0.45 -17.15
N ALA A 341 17.55 0.54 -17.13
CA ALA A 341 16.83 1.45 -16.24
C ALA A 341 17.07 1.15 -14.76
N LYS A 342 17.18 -0.14 -14.38
CA LYS A 342 17.49 -0.55 -13.01
C LYS A 342 18.87 -0.04 -12.57
N VAL A 343 19.88 -0.13 -13.43
CA VAL A 343 21.23 0.38 -13.16
C VAL A 343 21.24 1.91 -13.05
N GLU A 344 20.52 2.62 -13.93
CA GLU A 344 20.40 4.09 -13.85
C GLU A 344 19.75 4.54 -12.55
N ASN A 345 18.63 3.92 -12.15
CA ASN A 345 17.92 4.26 -10.92
C ASN A 345 18.78 4.02 -9.68
N LEU A 346 19.42 2.85 -9.56
CA LEU A 346 20.32 2.55 -8.43
C LEU A 346 21.51 3.53 -8.36
N THR A 347 22.00 3.99 -9.52
CA THR A 347 23.06 5.00 -9.58
C THR A 347 22.57 6.37 -9.13
N ALA A 348 21.33 6.74 -9.46
CA ALA A 348 20.72 7.98 -9.01
C ALA A 348 20.47 7.95 -7.49
N ASP A 349 19.98 6.83 -6.95
CA ASP A 349 19.71 6.64 -5.52
C ASP A 349 21.01 6.72 -4.70
N LEU A 350 22.08 6.06 -5.15
CA LEU A 350 23.40 6.17 -4.52
C LEU A 350 23.96 7.59 -4.53
N LYS A 351 23.65 8.38 -5.56
CA LYS A 351 24.08 9.78 -5.68
C LYS A 351 23.25 10.72 -4.80
N ALA A 352 22.00 10.36 -4.50
CA ALA A 352 21.11 11.13 -3.65
C ALA A 352 21.44 10.98 -2.15
N LEU A 353 22.04 9.85 -1.76
CA LEU A 353 22.51 9.65 -0.38
C LEU A 353 23.64 10.62 -0.03
N PRO A 354 23.66 11.17 1.20
CA PRO A 354 24.75 12.03 1.65
C PRO A 354 26.08 11.29 1.53
N ALA A 355 27.12 12.00 1.10
CA ALA A 355 28.46 11.43 1.05
C ALA A 355 28.83 10.95 2.47
N ALA A 356 29.35 9.73 2.58
CA ALA A 356 29.86 9.24 3.84
C ALA A 356 30.88 10.26 4.37
N PRO A 357 30.85 10.59 5.67
CA PRO A 357 31.84 11.50 6.25
C PRO A 357 33.21 10.91 5.94
N THR A 358 34.01 11.63 5.16
CA THR A 358 35.38 11.22 4.85
C THR A 358 36.18 11.27 6.16
N GLU A 359 36.87 10.18 6.49
CA GLU A 359 37.64 10.02 7.75
C GLU A 359 38.67 11.15 8.02
N ASP A 360 38.90 12.06 7.07
CA ASP A 360 39.78 13.22 7.23
C ASP A 360 39.16 14.43 7.96
N GLU A 361 37.85 14.42 8.30
CA GLU A 361 37.17 15.53 9.00
C GLU A 361 36.88 15.29 10.51
N SER A 362 37.36 14.19 11.11
CA SER A 362 37.15 13.88 12.54
C SER A 362 38.20 14.49 13.48
#